data_AF-A0AAV7CIH3-F1
#
_entry.id   AF-A0AAV7CIH3-F1
#
_cell.length_a   1.000
_cell.length_b   1.000
_cell.length_c   1.000
_cell.angle_alpha   90.00
_cell.angle_beta   90.00
_cell.angle_gamma   90.00
#
_symmetry.space_group_name_H-M   'P 1'
#
loop_
_entity.id
_entity.type
_entity.pdbx_description
1 polymer ?
#
loop_
_entity_poly.entity_id
_entity_poly.type
_entity_poly.pdbx_seq_one_letter_code
_entity_poly.pdbx_strand_id
1 'polypeptide(L)'
;MQPRKQVFLAQGVVIFFLGLLIIGSEGLKPIKRAPPKPKGCADRQEEVLEQMYGHLAAGMLSAYHHTLQLQPLQQENISCPAVTRGRAPADGKQRLPVNIHSISPWAYRITYHPARYPKYIPEAYCLCSGCLTGPYGEENLNFRSTPVYMPTVILRRTSSCTGGRSVYVEDYITIPVGCTCVPDPEKESRAGQLQFQSGERQIQGFYQ
;
A
#
# COMPACT_ATOMS: atom_id res chain seq x y z
N MET A 1 43.80 94.62 15.65
CA MET A 1 44.28 93.21 15.63
C MET A 1 43.11 92.32 15.25
N GLN A 2 43.15 91.64 14.10
CA GLN A 2 42.23 90.56 13.67
C GLN A 2 42.26 89.38 14.67
N PRO A 3 41.29 88.43 14.70
CA PRO A 3 40.47 87.89 13.60
C PRO A 3 38.97 87.75 14.01
N ARG A 4 38.00 87.10 13.35
CA ARG A 4 38.00 85.86 12.56
C ARG A 4 36.60 85.68 11.93
N LYS A 5 36.60 85.53 10.60
CA LYS A 5 35.48 85.07 9.78
C LYS A 5 35.10 83.63 10.21
N GLN A 6 34.03 83.44 10.98
CA GLN A 6 33.60 82.09 11.42
C GLN A 6 32.07 81.97 11.65
N VAL A 7 31.23 82.85 11.07
CA VAL A 7 29.79 82.88 11.43
C VAL A 7 28.84 82.46 10.29
N PHE A 8 29.27 82.45 9.02
CA PHE A 8 28.32 82.27 7.90
C PHE A 8 28.23 80.86 7.29
N LEU A 9 29.04 79.89 7.74
CA LEU A 9 28.98 78.52 7.20
C LEU A 9 28.08 77.57 7.99
N ALA A 10 27.63 77.95 9.19
CA ALA A 10 26.85 77.08 10.07
C ALA A 10 25.32 77.17 9.90
N GLN A 11 24.80 78.17 9.17
CA GLN A 11 23.35 78.34 9.00
C GLN A 11 22.75 77.61 7.78
N GLY A 12 23.57 77.26 6.78
CA GLY A 12 23.09 76.57 5.57
C GLY A 12 22.83 75.08 5.73
N VAL A 13 23.49 74.41 6.68
CA VAL A 13 23.40 72.94 6.85
C VAL A 13 22.14 72.55 7.64
N VAL A 14 21.70 73.38 8.59
CA VAL A 14 20.54 73.07 9.43
C VAL A 14 19.22 73.10 8.64
N ILE A 15 19.11 73.95 7.62
CA ILE A 15 17.89 74.07 6.80
C ILE A 15 17.77 72.89 5.82
N PHE A 16 18.88 72.35 5.32
CA PHE A 16 18.87 71.16 4.44
C PHE A 16 18.48 69.88 5.22
N PHE A 17 18.89 69.76 6.48
CA PHE A 17 18.50 68.62 7.32
C PHE A 17 17.05 68.67 7.84
N LEU A 18 16.47 69.88 8.00
CA LEU A 18 15.05 70.03 8.36
C LEU A 18 14.10 69.85 7.17
N GLY A 19 14.56 70.06 5.93
CA GLY A 19 13.78 69.80 4.72
C GLY A 19 13.59 68.32 4.35
N LEU A 20 14.39 67.42 4.93
CA LEU A 20 14.31 65.97 4.70
C LEU A 20 13.32 65.23 5.63
N LEU A 21 12.69 65.94 6.56
CA LEU A 21 11.75 65.36 7.54
C LEU A 21 10.27 65.72 7.27
N ILE A 22 9.93 66.09 6.04
CA ILE A 22 8.53 66.21 5.60
C ILE A 22 8.15 64.98 4.75
N ILE A 23 7.83 63.90 5.46
CA ILE A 23 6.58 63.13 5.35
C ILE A 23 6.05 62.98 3.91
N GLY A 24 6.51 61.93 3.23
CA GLY A 24 5.79 61.27 2.15
C GLY A 24 5.47 59.84 2.58
N SER A 25 4.33 59.65 3.23
CA SER A 25 3.81 58.34 3.60
C SER A 25 3.36 57.60 2.33
N GLU A 26 4.27 56.81 1.74
CA GLU A 26 3.86 55.70 0.87
C GLU A 26 2.98 54.79 1.72
N GLY A 27 1.66 54.87 1.48
CA GLY A 27 0.69 54.01 2.13
C GLY A 27 1.08 52.56 1.88
N LEU A 28 1.49 51.86 2.95
CA LEU A 28 1.59 50.41 2.92
C LEU A 28 0.22 49.88 2.49
N LYS A 29 0.12 49.45 1.24
CA LYS A 29 -1.00 48.61 0.80
C LYS A 29 -1.11 47.49 1.82
N PRO A 30 -2.29 47.25 2.43
CA PRO A 30 -2.46 46.13 3.30
C PRO A 30 -2.01 44.90 2.52
N ILE A 31 -0.99 44.21 3.02
CA ILE A 31 -0.70 42.86 2.57
C ILE A 31 -2.00 42.10 2.87
N LYS A 32 -2.83 41.90 1.84
CA LYS A 32 -3.95 40.98 1.91
C LYS A 32 -3.31 39.62 2.11
N ARG A 33 -3.08 39.26 3.38
CA ARG A 33 -2.76 37.90 3.76
C ARG A 33 -3.91 37.09 3.16
N ALA A 34 -3.58 36.25 2.17
CA ALA A 34 -4.54 35.28 1.69
C ALA A 34 -5.12 34.58 2.92
N PRO A 35 -6.45 34.38 3.00
CA PRO A 35 -7.03 33.66 4.12
C PRO A 35 -6.23 32.35 4.27
N PRO A 36 -5.82 31.98 5.50
CA PRO A 36 -5.10 30.74 5.68
C PRO A 36 -5.96 29.65 5.04
N LYS A 37 -5.41 28.96 4.03
CA LYS A 37 -6.06 27.78 3.46
C LYS A 37 -6.56 26.95 4.64
N PRO A 38 -7.83 26.53 4.68
CA PRO A 38 -8.34 25.78 5.82
C PRO A 38 -7.35 24.64 6.05
N LYS A 39 -6.68 24.67 7.20
CA LYS A 39 -5.75 23.62 7.55
C LYS A 39 -6.60 22.35 7.55
N GLY A 40 -6.30 21.44 6.62
CA GLY A 40 -6.93 20.14 6.61
C GLY A 40 -6.83 19.53 8.00
N CYS A 41 -7.80 18.71 8.36
CA CYS A 41 -7.84 18.14 9.69
C CYS A 41 -6.62 17.25 9.89
N ALA A 42 -6.00 17.38 11.06
CA ALA A 42 -4.85 16.57 11.39
C ALA A 42 -5.32 15.13 11.64
N ASP A 43 -4.55 14.15 11.20
CA ASP A 43 -4.84 12.76 11.55
C ASP A 43 -4.77 12.55 13.06
N ARG A 44 -5.50 11.55 13.56
CA ARG A 44 -5.38 11.13 14.96
C ARG A 44 -4.00 10.50 15.18
N GLN A 45 -3.57 10.52 16.44
CA GLN A 45 -2.37 9.80 16.88
C GLN A 45 -2.51 8.32 16.53
N GLU A 46 -1.41 7.72 16.05
CA GLU A 46 -1.43 6.35 15.55
C GLU A 46 -1.75 5.38 16.69
N GLU A 47 -1.20 5.62 17.88
CA GLU A 47 -1.41 4.84 19.12
C GLU A 47 -2.90 4.70 19.47
N VAL A 48 -3.68 5.77 19.26
CA VAL A 48 -5.13 5.79 19.52
C VAL A 48 -5.87 4.97 18.48
N LEU A 49 -5.43 5.01 17.21
CA LEU A 49 -6.01 4.20 16.14
C LEU A 49 -5.70 2.71 16.35
N GLU A 50 -4.50 2.37 16.83
CA GLU A 50 -4.14 0.99 17.14
C GLU A 50 -5.01 0.42 18.26
N GLN A 51 -5.28 1.22 19.30
CA GLN A 51 -6.17 0.82 20.39
C GLN A 51 -7.61 0.60 19.90
N MET A 52 -8.13 1.46 19.03
CA MET A 52 -9.46 1.28 18.42
C MET A 52 -9.51 0.03 17.52
N TYR A 53 -8.45 -0.20 16.76
CA TYR A 53 -8.35 -1.30 15.80
C TYR A 53 -8.14 -2.66 16.46
N GLY A 54 -7.35 -2.72 17.54
CA GLY A 54 -6.91 -3.98 18.16
C GLY A 54 -8.04 -4.92 18.56
N HIS A 55 -9.17 -4.38 19.04
CA HIS A 55 -10.35 -5.17 19.38
C HIS A 55 -11.10 -5.70 18.15
N LEU A 56 -11.16 -4.92 17.07
CA LEU A 56 -11.88 -5.26 15.85
C LEU A 56 -11.11 -6.31 15.01
N ALA A 57 -9.78 -6.24 15.03
CA ALA A 57 -8.92 -6.98 14.11
C ALA A 57 -8.31 -8.27 14.67
N ALA A 58 -8.68 -8.69 15.88
CA ALA A 58 -8.11 -9.86 16.55
C ALA A 58 -8.11 -11.13 15.66
N GLY A 59 -9.21 -11.37 14.93
CA GLY A 59 -9.33 -12.49 14.00
C GLY A 59 -8.38 -12.38 12.78
N MET A 60 -8.18 -11.16 12.27
CA MET A 60 -7.33 -10.92 11.11
C MET A 60 -5.84 -11.04 11.44
N LEU A 61 -5.42 -10.58 12.61
CA LEU A 61 -4.03 -10.65 13.05
C LEU A 61 -3.50 -12.09 13.11
N SER A 62 -4.39 -13.07 13.28
CA SER A 62 -4.04 -14.49 13.24
C SER A 62 -3.62 -14.97 11.83
N ALA A 63 -4.22 -14.43 10.77
CA ALA A 63 -3.90 -14.79 9.38
C ALA A 63 -2.47 -14.37 9.00
N TYR A 64 -1.96 -13.32 9.62
CA TYR A 64 -0.64 -12.74 9.34
C TYR A 64 0.42 -13.07 10.40
N HIS A 65 0.10 -13.93 11.38
CA HIS A 65 0.99 -14.20 12.51
C HIS A 65 2.38 -14.70 12.09
N HIS A 66 2.49 -15.40 10.96
CA HIS A 66 3.75 -15.87 10.39
C HIS A 66 4.40 -14.93 9.36
N THR A 67 3.68 -13.91 8.89
CA THR A 67 4.14 -12.99 7.84
C THR A 67 4.67 -11.68 8.40
N LEU A 68 4.20 -11.28 9.59
CA LEU A 68 4.65 -10.07 10.29
C LEU A 68 6.11 -10.15 10.80
N GLN A 69 6.74 -11.33 10.69
CA GLN A 69 8.17 -11.52 10.99
C GLN A 69 9.08 -11.23 9.79
N LEU A 70 8.51 -10.99 8.60
CA LEU A 70 9.29 -10.68 7.42
C LEU A 70 9.55 -9.18 7.39
N GLN A 71 10.84 -8.80 7.44
CA GLN A 71 11.37 -7.53 6.93
C GLN A 71 10.60 -7.17 5.64
N PRO A 72 10.34 -5.88 5.33
CA PRO A 72 9.58 -5.51 4.13
C PRO A 72 10.12 -6.32 2.96
N LEU A 73 9.33 -7.25 2.43
CA LEU A 73 9.69 -7.99 1.22
C LEU A 73 9.67 -6.93 0.13
N GLN A 74 10.83 -6.30 -0.02
CA GLN A 74 11.10 -5.18 -0.86
C GLN A 74 11.13 -5.73 -2.28
N GLN A 75 9.95 -5.98 -2.84
CA GLN A 75 9.73 -6.38 -4.23
C GLN A 75 10.81 -7.36 -4.73
N GLU A 76 11.13 -8.40 -3.97
CA GLU A 76 11.95 -9.48 -4.51
C GLU A 76 11.13 -10.08 -5.65
N ASN A 77 11.67 -10.10 -6.87
CA ASN A 77 11.03 -10.68 -8.06
C ASN A 77 10.98 -12.22 -7.90
N ILE A 78 10.21 -12.68 -6.92
CA ILE A 78 9.98 -14.09 -6.64
C ILE A 78 9.03 -14.57 -7.74
N SER A 79 9.54 -15.47 -8.59
CA SER A 79 8.75 -16.14 -9.62
C SER A 79 8.17 -17.46 -9.11
N CYS A 80 7.29 -18.08 -9.89
CA CYS A 80 6.90 -19.48 -9.65
C CYS A 80 8.16 -20.34 -9.49
N PRO A 81 8.31 -21.11 -8.40
CA PRO A 81 9.41 -22.03 -8.22
C PRO A 81 9.14 -23.29 -9.08
N ALA A 82 9.15 -23.14 -10.40
CA ALA A 82 9.15 -24.27 -11.31
C ALA A 82 10.57 -24.83 -11.36
N VAL A 83 10.72 -26.11 -10.98
CA VAL A 83 11.93 -26.94 -11.01
C VAL A 83 13.19 -26.23 -11.52
N THR A 84 13.95 -25.58 -10.64
CA THR A 84 15.38 -25.40 -10.90
C THR A 84 16.05 -26.75 -10.72
N ARG A 85 16.30 -27.46 -11.83
CA ARG A 85 17.34 -28.49 -11.88
C ARG A 85 18.66 -27.83 -11.46
N GLY A 86 19.08 -28.00 -10.21
CA GLY A 86 20.47 -27.78 -9.80
C GLY A 86 20.84 -26.49 -9.06
N ARG A 87 19.99 -25.93 -8.19
CA ARG A 87 20.49 -24.97 -7.16
C ARG A 87 20.31 -25.49 -5.74
N ALA A 88 21.14 -26.50 -5.45
CA ALA A 88 22.02 -26.70 -4.30
C ALA A 88 21.49 -26.55 -2.85
N PRO A 89 22.11 -27.27 -1.90
CA PRO A 89 21.51 -27.71 -0.63
C PRO A 89 21.56 -26.62 0.43
N ALA A 90 20.48 -26.47 1.19
CA ALA A 90 20.58 -25.87 2.51
C ALA A 90 20.84 -27.00 3.51
N ASP A 91 22.12 -27.16 3.82
CA ASP A 91 22.60 -27.72 5.08
C ASP A 91 21.86 -27.01 6.24
N GLY A 92 21.19 -27.79 7.08
CA GLY A 92 20.36 -27.30 8.19
C GLY A 92 18.85 -27.42 7.95
N LYS A 93 18.16 -28.08 8.89
CA LYS A 93 16.69 -28.26 8.98
C LYS A 93 15.92 -26.93 9.08
N GLN A 94 16.00 -26.04 8.10
CA GLN A 94 15.18 -24.83 8.11
C GLN A 94 13.85 -25.14 7.42
N ARG A 95 12.79 -25.25 8.23
CA ARG A 95 11.42 -25.44 7.75
C ARG A 95 11.02 -24.21 6.95
N LEU A 96 10.88 -24.36 5.64
CA LEU A 96 10.38 -23.30 4.76
C LEU A 96 9.00 -22.81 5.25
N PRO A 97 8.69 -21.50 5.12
CA PRO A 97 7.39 -20.98 5.51
C PRO A 97 6.29 -21.53 4.59
N VAL A 98 5.07 -21.65 5.12
CA VAL A 98 3.93 -22.29 4.43
C VAL A 98 3.66 -21.68 3.05
N ASN A 99 3.84 -20.37 2.90
CA ASN A 99 3.57 -19.66 1.64
C ASN A 99 4.51 -20.08 0.49
N ILE A 100 5.74 -20.50 0.79
CA ILE A 100 6.71 -20.96 -0.22
C ILE A 100 6.61 -22.48 -0.44
N HIS A 101 6.26 -23.24 0.61
CA HIS A 101 6.12 -24.70 0.56
C HIS A 101 4.73 -25.19 0.11
N SER A 102 3.79 -24.28 -0.16
CA SER A 102 2.46 -24.61 -0.67
C SER A 102 2.51 -25.14 -2.10
N ILE A 103 1.57 -26.04 -2.45
CA ILE A 103 1.31 -26.46 -3.84
C ILE A 103 0.83 -25.29 -4.73
N SER A 104 0.34 -24.22 -4.12
CA SER A 104 -0.04 -22.97 -4.78
C SER A 104 0.70 -21.84 -4.07
N PRO A 105 2.00 -21.66 -4.34
CA PRO A 105 2.85 -20.78 -3.54
C PRO A 105 2.49 -19.30 -3.78
N TRP A 106 2.69 -18.48 -2.74
CA TRP A 106 2.36 -17.05 -2.78
C TRP A 106 3.42 -16.20 -2.09
N ALA A 107 3.49 -14.95 -2.53
CA ALA A 107 4.25 -13.89 -1.88
C ALA A 107 3.31 -12.74 -1.52
N TYR A 108 3.81 -11.78 -0.73
CA TYR A 108 3.05 -10.62 -0.31
C TYR A 108 3.62 -9.35 -0.94
N ARG A 109 2.73 -8.47 -1.37
CA ARG A 109 3.04 -7.07 -1.67
C ARG A 109 2.39 -6.19 -0.62
N ILE A 110 3.09 -5.16 -0.17
CA ILE A 110 2.54 -4.23 0.82
C ILE A 110 1.88 -3.07 0.08
N THR A 111 0.57 -2.91 0.24
CA THR A 111 -0.17 -1.77 -0.32
C THR A 111 -0.30 -0.66 0.71
N TYR A 112 -0.09 0.59 0.27
CA TYR A 112 -0.18 1.78 1.11
C TYR A 112 -1.43 2.60 0.77
N HIS A 113 -2.23 2.92 1.78
CA HIS A 113 -3.37 3.82 1.66
C HIS A 113 -3.39 4.86 2.80
N PRO A 114 -3.18 6.16 2.50
CA PRO A 114 -3.05 7.19 3.53
C PRO A 114 -4.37 7.53 4.25
N ALA A 115 -5.51 7.15 3.67
CA ALA A 115 -6.84 7.48 4.18
C ALA A 115 -7.45 6.38 5.08
N ARG A 116 -6.65 5.43 5.56
CA ARG A 116 -7.12 4.36 6.45
C ARG A 116 -6.05 3.94 7.46
N TYR A 117 -6.46 3.23 8.50
CA TYR A 117 -5.58 2.51 9.43
C TYR A 117 -5.96 1.01 9.48
N PRO A 118 -5.00 0.08 9.41
CA PRO A 118 -3.57 0.31 9.18
C PRO A 118 -3.32 0.85 7.76
N LYS A 119 -2.31 1.72 7.62
CA LYS A 119 -1.96 2.34 6.33
C LYS A 119 -1.35 1.34 5.36
N TYR A 120 -0.64 0.35 5.89
CA TYR A 120 0.05 -0.70 5.15
C TYR A 120 -0.70 -2.02 5.33
N ILE A 121 -1.04 -2.68 4.23
CA ILE A 121 -1.68 -4.00 4.25
C ILE A 121 -0.92 -4.96 3.34
N PRO A 122 -0.51 -6.15 3.83
CA PRO A 122 0.07 -7.19 3.00
C PRO A 122 -1.01 -7.93 2.20
N GLU A 123 -0.92 -7.84 0.87
CA GLU A 123 -1.78 -8.54 -0.07
C GLU A 123 -1.03 -9.72 -0.68
N ALA A 124 -1.58 -10.93 -0.53
CA ALA A 124 -1.04 -12.11 -1.18
C ALA A 124 -1.27 -12.07 -2.70
N TYR A 125 -0.27 -12.53 -3.45
CA TYR A 125 -0.40 -12.84 -4.88
C TYR A 125 0.23 -14.19 -5.17
N CYS A 126 -0.41 -14.97 -6.05
CA CYS A 126 0.07 -16.30 -6.40
C CYS A 126 1.29 -16.19 -7.30
N LEU A 127 2.30 -17.02 -7.03
CA LEU A 127 3.54 -17.05 -7.80
C LEU A 127 3.38 -17.85 -9.10
N CYS A 128 2.55 -18.88 -9.08
CA CYS A 128 2.28 -19.78 -10.20
C CYS A 128 0.87 -19.54 -10.76
N SER A 129 0.67 -19.93 -12.02
CA SER A 129 -0.64 -19.89 -12.69
C SER A 129 -1.45 -21.16 -12.42
N GLY A 130 -0.80 -22.32 -12.52
CA GLY A 130 -1.28 -23.63 -12.09
C GLY A 130 -0.81 -23.99 -10.69
N CYS A 131 -0.77 -25.28 -10.39
CA CYS A 131 -0.35 -25.78 -9.07
C CYS A 131 0.81 -26.76 -9.18
N LEU A 132 1.70 -26.78 -8.19
CA LEU A 132 2.86 -27.66 -8.10
C LEU A 132 2.44 -29.07 -7.63
N THR A 133 1.72 -29.81 -8.47
CA THR A 133 1.24 -31.17 -8.16
C THR A 133 2.11 -32.26 -8.80
N GLY A 134 3.11 -31.90 -9.61
CA GLY A 134 4.01 -32.88 -10.23
C GLY A 134 4.87 -33.60 -9.18
N PRO A 135 5.36 -34.83 -9.47
CA PRO A 135 6.14 -35.62 -8.52
C PRO A 135 7.44 -34.95 -8.05
N TYR A 136 7.94 -33.98 -8.83
CA TYR A 136 9.13 -33.19 -8.53
C TYR A 136 8.82 -31.70 -8.30
N GLY A 137 7.55 -31.36 -8.04
CA GLY A 137 7.11 -29.96 -7.92
C GLY A 137 6.95 -29.26 -9.27
N GLU A 138 6.60 -30.00 -10.33
CA GLU A 138 6.26 -29.38 -11.62
C GLU A 138 4.88 -28.73 -11.56
N GLU A 139 4.74 -27.59 -12.25
CA GLU A 139 3.49 -26.87 -12.37
C GLU A 139 2.54 -27.60 -13.31
N ASN A 140 1.39 -28.02 -12.76
CA ASN A 140 0.30 -28.62 -13.48
C ASN A 140 -0.76 -27.56 -13.79
N LEU A 141 -0.93 -27.28 -15.08
CA LEU A 141 -1.89 -26.29 -15.58
C LEU A 141 -3.33 -26.81 -15.64
N ASN A 142 -3.61 -28.07 -15.29
CA ASN A 142 -5.00 -28.55 -15.16
C ASN A 142 -5.68 -28.04 -13.88
N PHE A 143 -4.89 -27.44 -13.00
CA PHE A 143 -5.33 -26.71 -11.85
C PHE A 143 -4.96 -25.24 -12.00
N ARG A 144 -5.52 -24.40 -11.14
CA ARG A 144 -5.29 -22.97 -11.07
C ARG A 144 -4.96 -22.56 -9.65
N SER A 145 -3.84 -21.86 -9.47
CA SER A 145 -3.58 -21.14 -8.23
C SER A 145 -4.49 -19.92 -8.16
N THR A 146 -5.34 -19.86 -7.14
CA THR A 146 -6.35 -18.81 -6.97
C THR A 146 -6.19 -18.14 -5.59
N PRO A 147 -6.21 -16.80 -5.50
CA PRO A 147 -6.10 -16.11 -4.23
C PRO A 147 -7.31 -16.41 -3.34
N VAL A 148 -7.05 -16.62 -2.04
CA VAL A 148 -8.06 -16.76 -0.99
C VAL A 148 -8.27 -15.41 -0.32
N TYR A 149 -9.50 -14.91 -0.37
CA TYR A 149 -9.86 -13.62 0.19
C TYR A 149 -10.44 -13.76 1.60
N MET A 150 -10.09 -12.83 2.47
CA MET A 150 -10.72 -12.67 3.78
C MET A 150 -11.33 -11.28 3.96
N PRO A 151 -12.47 -11.17 4.65
CA PRO A 151 -12.99 -9.88 5.09
C PRO A 151 -12.08 -9.32 6.20
N THR A 152 -11.71 -8.06 6.04
CA THR A 152 -10.72 -7.38 6.86
C THR A 152 -11.28 -6.02 7.28
N VAL A 153 -11.38 -5.82 8.59
CA VAL A 153 -11.77 -4.53 9.17
C VAL A 153 -10.65 -3.50 8.99
N ILE A 154 -10.99 -2.25 8.73
CA ILE A 154 -10.09 -1.11 8.71
C ILE A 154 -10.77 0.09 9.39
N LEU A 155 -9.99 1.07 9.80
CA LEU A 155 -10.51 2.37 10.21
C LEU A 155 -10.33 3.35 9.04
N ARG A 156 -11.42 3.73 8.37
CA ARG A 156 -11.39 4.68 7.25
C ARG A 156 -11.52 6.12 7.74
N ARG A 157 -10.65 6.99 7.24
CA ARG A 157 -10.69 8.44 7.49
C ARG A 157 -11.88 9.06 6.75
N THR A 158 -12.71 9.79 7.47
CA THR A 158 -13.82 10.56 6.91
C THR A 158 -13.38 12.00 6.58
N SER A 159 -14.22 12.73 5.84
CA SER A 159 -14.04 14.19 5.63
C SER A 159 -14.44 15.02 6.85
N SER A 160 -15.03 14.41 7.88
CA SER A 160 -15.51 15.08 9.08
C SER A 160 -14.39 15.28 10.09
N CYS A 161 -14.49 16.36 10.87
CA CYS A 161 -13.46 16.76 11.82
C CYS A 161 -14.06 17.15 13.16
N THR A 162 -13.44 16.64 14.22
CA THR A 162 -13.84 16.94 15.60
C THR A 162 -12.62 17.42 16.36
N GLY A 163 -12.67 18.64 16.90
CA GLY A 163 -11.53 19.24 17.60
C GLY A 163 -10.28 19.40 16.73
N GLY A 164 -10.45 19.65 15.42
CA GLY A 164 -9.33 19.76 14.46
C GLY A 164 -8.68 18.44 14.07
N ARG A 165 -9.22 17.30 14.52
CA ARG A 165 -8.75 15.95 14.16
C ARG A 165 -9.73 15.23 13.23
N SER A 166 -9.19 14.49 12.28
CA SER A 166 -9.98 13.66 11.37
C SER A 166 -10.75 12.58 12.14
N VAL A 167 -12.01 12.36 11.75
CA VAL A 167 -12.85 11.30 12.32
C VAL A 167 -12.65 10.01 11.51
N TYR A 168 -12.50 8.89 12.21
CA TYR A 168 -12.35 7.56 11.62
C TYR A 168 -13.59 6.73 11.92
N VAL A 169 -14.00 5.92 10.94
CA VAL A 169 -15.12 4.98 11.07
C VAL A 169 -14.65 3.59 10.66
N GLU A 170 -15.26 2.58 11.25
CA GLU A 170 -15.07 1.18 10.86
C GLU A 170 -15.56 0.96 9.42
N ASP A 171 -14.78 0.22 8.64
CA ASP A 171 -15.09 -0.19 7.28
C ASP A 171 -14.49 -1.58 7.01
N TYR A 172 -15.03 -2.30 6.02
CA TYR A 172 -14.61 -3.66 5.70
C TYR A 172 -14.14 -3.74 4.25
N ILE A 173 -12.93 -4.27 4.07
CA ILE A 173 -12.34 -4.53 2.77
C ILE A 173 -12.06 -6.02 2.62
N THR A 174 -11.97 -6.49 1.38
CA THR A 174 -11.55 -7.86 1.08
C THR A 174 -10.09 -7.86 0.67
N ILE A 175 -9.28 -8.70 1.33
CA ILE A 175 -7.84 -8.78 1.03
C ILE A 175 -7.43 -10.23 0.79
N PRO A 176 -6.56 -10.49 -0.19
CA PRO A 176 -6.01 -11.82 -0.41
C PRO A 176 -4.98 -12.15 0.68
N VAL A 177 -5.13 -13.29 1.34
CA VAL A 177 -4.24 -13.74 2.44
C VAL A 177 -3.36 -14.92 2.09
N GLY A 178 -3.67 -15.59 0.99
CA GLY A 178 -2.86 -16.67 0.47
C GLY A 178 -3.40 -17.13 -0.87
N CYS A 179 -2.87 -18.24 -1.35
CA CYS A 179 -3.37 -18.91 -2.54
C CYS A 179 -3.79 -20.34 -2.21
N THR A 180 -4.77 -20.82 -2.97
CA THR A 180 -5.25 -22.19 -2.94
C THR A 180 -5.22 -22.78 -4.34
N CYS A 181 -5.26 -24.10 -4.43
CA CYS A 181 -5.29 -24.83 -5.69
C CYS A 181 -6.70 -25.34 -5.98
N VAL A 182 -7.24 -24.98 -7.15
CA VAL A 182 -8.56 -25.43 -7.60
C VAL A 182 -8.46 -26.06 -9.00
N PRO A 183 -9.36 -26.98 -9.39
CA PRO A 183 -9.45 -27.44 -10.78
C PRO A 183 -9.68 -26.27 -11.75
N ASP A 184 -9.12 -26.35 -12.96
CA ASP A 184 -9.37 -25.36 -14.01
C ASP A 184 -10.69 -25.69 -14.74
N PRO A 185 -11.76 -24.86 -14.58
CA PRO A 185 -13.07 -25.15 -15.15
C PRO A 185 -13.08 -25.18 -16.70
N GLU A 186 -12.17 -24.46 -17.36
CA GLU A 186 -12.05 -24.48 -18.82
C GLU A 186 -11.53 -25.83 -19.33
N LYS A 187 -10.70 -26.49 -18.53
CA LYS A 187 -10.15 -27.82 -18.87
C LYS A 187 -11.10 -28.94 -18.45
N GLU A 188 -11.84 -28.77 -17.36
CA GLU A 188 -12.88 -29.70 -16.95
C GLU A 188 -14.02 -29.78 -17.97
N SER A 189 -14.46 -28.63 -18.50
CA SER A 189 -15.47 -28.57 -19.57
C SER A 189 -14.99 -29.21 -20.89
N ARG A 190 -13.73 -29.01 -21.27
CA ARG A 190 -13.12 -29.67 -22.45
C ARG A 190 -12.99 -31.18 -22.25
N ALA A 191 -12.59 -31.63 -21.06
CA ALA A 191 -12.49 -33.05 -20.75
C ALA A 191 -13.88 -33.73 -20.80
N GLY A 192 -14.91 -33.08 -20.27
CA GLY A 192 -16.30 -33.54 -20.38
C GLY A 192 -16.80 -33.61 -21.83
N GLN A 193 -16.46 -32.62 -22.66
CA GLN A 193 -16.79 -32.63 -24.10
C GLN A 193 -16.07 -33.74 -24.87
N LEU A 194 -14.79 -34.00 -24.59
CA LEU A 194 -14.02 -35.08 -25.21
C LEU A 194 -14.53 -36.46 -24.78
N GLN A 195 -14.94 -36.62 -23.52
CA GLN A 195 -15.56 -37.86 -23.04
C GLN A 195 -16.93 -38.10 -23.69
N PHE A 196 -17.74 -37.06 -23.87
CA PHE A 196 -19.02 -37.14 -24.59
C PHE A 196 -18.82 -37.57 -26.06
N GLN A 197 -17.85 -36.96 -26.76
CA GLN A 197 -17.51 -37.31 -28.15
C GLN A 197 -16.86 -38.70 -28.31
N SER A 198 -16.19 -39.20 -27.27
CA SER A 198 -15.66 -40.57 -27.25
C SER A 198 -16.78 -41.59 -27.05
N GLY A 199 -17.76 -41.28 -26.19
CA GLY A 199 -18.95 -42.09 -25.97
C GLY A 199 -19.84 -42.18 -27.22
N GLU A 200 -20.07 -41.08 -27.92
CA GLU A 200 -20.87 -41.06 -29.16
C GLU A 200 -20.24 -41.87 -30.30
N ARG A 201 -18.91 -41.80 -30.48
CA ARG A 201 -18.19 -42.62 -31.46
C ARG A 201 -18.26 -44.11 -31.15
N GLN A 202 -18.28 -44.48 -29.87
CA GLN A 202 -18.39 -45.88 -29.45
C GLN A 202 -19.81 -46.44 -29.64
N ILE A 203 -20.85 -45.61 -29.54
CA ILE A 203 -22.25 -46.00 -29.82
C ILE A 203 -22.49 -46.19 -31.33
N GLN A 204 -21.89 -45.36 -32.19
CA GLN A 204 -22.01 -45.49 -33.65
C GLN A 204 -21.21 -46.67 -34.23
N GLY A 205 -20.17 -47.14 -33.54
CA GLY A 205 -19.43 -48.36 -33.91
C GLY A 205 -20.14 -49.68 -33.56
N PHE A 206 -21.24 -49.64 -32.80
CA PHE A 206 -22.07 -50.81 -32.47
C PHE A 206 -23.26 -51.01 -33.42
N TYR A 207 -23.48 -50.08 -34.36
CA TYR A 207 -24.56 -50.10 -35.36
C TYR A 207 -24.03 -50.28 -36.81
N GLN A 208 -22.82 -50.84 -36.97
CA GLN A 208 -22.30 -51.42 -38.21
C GLN A 208 -21.90 -52.87 -37.97
#